data_AF-A0A9X1SDN8-F1
#
_entry.id   AF-A0A9X1SDN8-F1
#
_cell.length_a   1.000
_cell.length_b   1.000
_cell.length_c   1.000
_cell.angle_alpha   90.00
_cell.angle_beta   90.00
_cell.angle_gamma   90.00
#
_symmetry.space_group_name_H-M   'P 1'
#
loop_
_entity.id
_entity.type
_entity.pdbx_description
1 polymer ?
#
loop_
_entity_poly.entity_id
_entity_poly.type
_entity_poly.pdbx_seq_one_letter_code
_entity_poly.pdbx_strand_id
1 'polypeptide(L)'
;MTSRNDNPFASPQVVEMTIERGKFVSAVDWIRVATFGGFKCGGLLGVALAAITVVSVYPDNGPRIFLSLFVTAIVWGMIAAIAGGISGFLVGWIAAAVRNSSAMNVVHAISCFGIAPLVFAGPLLFYASESGMLMVTPLKTAIGILVTCGVILGFYLFWRLRSFGEEAYQRSVDTCTMDDRD
;
A
#
# COMPACT_ATOMS: atom_id res chain seq x y z
N MET A 1 22.89 -7.18 -57.58
CA MET A 1 21.90 -7.60 -56.57
C MET A 1 22.39 -7.09 -55.22
N THR A 2 21.49 -6.41 -54.52
CA THR A 2 21.71 -5.51 -53.38
C THR A 2 22.43 -6.15 -52.20
N SER A 3 23.58 -5.58 -51.82
CA SER A 3 24.23 -5.85 -50.53
C SER A 3 23.31 -5.36 -49.42
N ARG A 4 22.86 -6.29 -48.57
CA ARG A 4 22.17 -5.96 -47.32
C ARG A 4 23.16 -5.18 -46.46
N ASN A 5 22.88 -3.91 -46.23
CA ASN A 5 23.65 -3.04 -45.36
C ASN A 5 23.30 -3.43 -43.91
N ASP A 6 23.88 -4.54 -43.44
CA ASP A 6 23.78 -4.98 -42.06
C ASP A 6 24.56 -3.99 -41.23
N ASN A 7 23.85 -3.05 -40.60
CA ASN A 7 24.44 -2.04 -39.73
C ASN A 7 25.23 -2.74 -38.59
N PRO A 8 26.57 -2.62 -38.54
CA PRO A 8 27.37 -3.23 -37.48
C PRO A 8 27.16 -2.56 -36.12
N PHE A 9 26.42 -1.44 -36.08
CA PHE A 9 26.00 -0.75 -34.85
C PHE A 9 24.58 -1.10 -34.40
N ALA A 10 23.90 -2.05 -35.05
CA ALA A 10 22.74 -2.74 -34.46
C ALA A 10 23.23 -3.74 -33.39
N SER A 11 23.99 -3.21 -32.44
CA SER A 11 24.53 -3.91 -31.29
C SER A 11 23.38 -4.52 -30.48
N PRO A 12 23.44 -5.80 -30.10
CA PRO A 12 22.53 -6.40 -29.14
C PRO A 12 22.80 -5.91 -27.71
N GLN A 13 23.49 -4.78 -27.52
CA GLN A 13 23.56 -4.05 -26.25
C GLN A 13 22.27 -3.26 -25.95
N VAL A 14 21.12 -3.73 -26.44
CA VAL A 14 19.93 -3.81 -25.61
C VAL A 14 20.03 -5.04 -24.69
N VAL A 15 21.22 -5.30 -24.14
CA VAL A 15 21.27 -5.73 -22.75
C VAL A 15 20.61 -4.57 -22.06
N GLU A 16 19.33 -4.77 -21.76
CA GLU A 16 18.49 -3.90 -20.97
C GLU A 16 19.42 -3.25 -19.94
N MET A 17 19.91 -2.04 -20.25
CA MET A 17 20.32 -1.12 -19.22
C MET A 17 18.99 -0.89 -18.55
N THR A 18 18.69 -1.79 -17.62
CA THR A 18 17.72 -1.63 -16.57
C THR A 18 18.29 -0.44 -15.83
N ILE A 19 18.05 0.74 -16.39
CA ILE A 19 18.25 2.03 -15.77
C ILE A 19 17.53 1.82 -14.45
N GLU A 20 18.32 1.59 -13.40
CA GLU A 20 17.84 1.04 -12.16
C GLU A 20 16.85 2.07 -11.61
N ARG A 21 15.56 1.88 -11.88
CA ARG A 21 14.51 2.85 -11.53
C ARG A 21 14.55 3.18 -10.04
N GLY A 22 15.10 2.26 -9.23
CA GLY A 22 15.34 2.43 -7.79
C GLY A 22 16.53 3.30 -7.39
N LYS A 23 17.47 3.66 -8.29
CA LYS A 23 18.65 4.50 -7.95
C LYS A 23 18.34 5.99 -7.87
N PHE A 24 17.28 6.46 -8.52
CA PHE A 24 16.96 7.90 -8.61
C PHE A 24 16.15 8.44 -7.44
N VAL A 25 15.71 7.57 -6.53
CA VAL A 25 14.81 7.94 -5.43
C VAL A 25 15.40 7.49 -4.10
N SER A 26 15.43 8.41 -3.14
CA SER A 26 15.91 8.11 -1.79
C SER A 26 15.06 7.01 -1.15
N ALA A 27 15.73 6.07 -0.47
CA ALA A 27 15.07 5.04 0.33
C ALA A 27 14.09 5.63 1.36
N VAL A 28 14.41 6.81 1.89
CA VAL A 28 13.58 7.51 2.88
C VAL A 28 12.26 7.97 2.26
N ASP A 29 12.26 8.38 0.99
CA ASP A 29 11.06 8.86 0.32
C ASP A 29 10.07 7.72 0.03
N TRP A 30 10.57 6.55 -0.36
CA TRP A 30 9.76 5.33 -0.49
C TRP A 30 9.00 5.01 0.81
N ILE A 31 9.72 5.04 1.94
CA ILE A 31 9.13 4.79 3.26
C ILE A 31 8.12 5.88 3.61
N ARG A 32 8.49 7.15 3.42
CA ARG A 32 7.65 8.30 3.78
C ARG A 32 6.35 8.30 3.00
N VAL A 33 6.40 8.13 1.67
CA VAL A 33 5.21 8.12 0.81
C VAL A 33 4.27 6.99 1.17
N ALA A 34 4.79 5.77 1.38
CA ALA A 34 3.98 4.63 1.78
C ALA A 34 3.37 4.81 3.17
N THR A 35 4.13 5.30 4.15
CA THR A 35 3.67 5.52 5.53
C THR A 35 2.55 6.56 5.58
N PHE A 36 2.74 7.74 4.95
CA PHE A 36 1.71 8.77 4.93
C PHE A 36 0.49 8.37 4.11
N GLY A 37 0.69 7.66 2.99
CA GLY A 37 -0.39 7.08 2.21
C GLY A 37 -1.22 6.10 3.04
N GLY A 38 -0.54 5.19 3.74
CA GLY A 38 -1.14 4.20 4.60
C GLY A 38 -1.91 4.81 5.77
N PHE A 39 -1.34 5.82 6.43
CA PHE A 39 -1.99 6.53 7.53
C PHE A 39 -3.30 7.20 7.09
N LYS A 40 -3.28 7.92 5.95
CA LYS A 40 -4.48 8.60 5.42
C LYS A 40 -5.56 7.60 4.98
N CYS A 41 -5.19 6.58 4.20
CA CYS A 41 -6.14 5.60 3.70
C CYS A 41 -6.71 4.74 4.85
N GLY A 42 -5.85 4.31 5.79
CA GLY A 42 -6.27 3.61 7.00
C GLY A 42 -7.26 4.41 7.83
N GLY A 43 -7.03 5.72 8.02
CA GLY A 43 -7.97 6.59 8.73
C GLY A 43 -9.35 6.65 8.06
N LEU A 44 -9.40 6.79 6.73
CA LEU A 44 -10.65 6.78 5.97
C LEU A 44 -11.39 5.43 6.11
N LEU A 45 -10.67 4.31 6.03
CA LEU A 45 -11.24 2.99 6.25
C LEU A 45 -11.80 2.84 7.67
N GLY A 46 -11.11 3.35 8.69
CA GLY A 46 -11.59 3.35 10.07
C GLY A 46 -12.87 4.14 10.27
N VAL A 47 -12.98 5.32 9.65
CA VAL A 47 -14.21 6.12 9.67
C VAL A 47 -15.36 5.38 8.98
N ALA A 48 -15.10 4.74 7.84
CA ALA A 48 -16.11 3.92 7.16
C ALA A 48 -16.57 2.73 8.02
N LEU A 49 -15.64 2.04 8.70
CA LEU A 49 -15.96 0.96 9.62
C LEU A 49 -16.78 1.43 10.82
N ALA A 50 -16.49 2.62 11.36
CA ALA A 50 -17.29 3.21 12.42
C ALA A 50 -18.73 3.46 11.97
N ALA A 51 -18.92 4.01 10.77
CA ALA A 51 -20.26 4.23 10.22
C ALA A 51 -21.04 2.91 10.07
N ILE A 52 -20.41 1.88 9.51
CA ILE A 52 -21.02 0.54 9.38
C ILE A 52 -21.38 -0.01 10.76
N THR A 53 -20.48 0.10 11.74
CA THR A 53 -20.68 -0.41 13.09
C THR A 53 -21.85 0.29 13.78
N VAL A 54 -21.90 1.61 13.73
CA VAL A 54 -22.97 2.37 14.40
C VAL A 54 -24.32 2.12 13.76
N VAL A 55 -24.40 2.10 12.42
CA VAL A 55 -25.64 1.82 11.69
C VAL A 55 -26.13 0.39 11.95
N SER A 56 -25.22 -0.59 12.03
CA SER A 56 -25.60 -2.00 12.18
C SER A 56 -25.93 -2.39 13.62
N VAL A 57 -25.28 -1.76 14.61
CA VAL A 57 -25.42 -2.14 16.04
C VAL A 57 -26.49 -1.31 16.73
N TYR A 58 -26.75 -0.08 16.27
CA TYR A 58 -27.62 0.86 16.97
C TYR A 58 -28.71 1.45 16.06
N PRO A 59 -29.56 0.65 15.40
CA PRO A 59 -30.56 1.17 14.47
C PRO A 59 -31.58 2.13 15.11
N ASP A 60 -31.88 1.96 16.41
CA ASP A 60 -32.97 2.67 17.10
C ASP A 60 -32.51 3.84 17.99
N ASN A 61 -31.23 4.23 17.93
CA ASN A 61 -30.62 5.15 18.90
C ASN A 61 -30.83 6.66 18.62
N GLY A 62 -32.02 7.09 18.18
CA GLY A 62 -32.48 8.50 18.13
C GLY A 62 -31.42 9.61 17.97
N PRO A 63 -31.49 10.74 18.72
CA PRO A 63 -30.52 11.83 18.59
C PRO A 63 -29.12 11.51 19.17
N ARG A 64 -28.98 10.43 19.94
CA ARG A 64 -27.70 9.99 20.53
C ARG A 64 -26.79 9.28 19.53
N ILE A 65 -27.33 8.84 18.39
CA ILE A 65 -26.58 8.25 17.26
C ILE A 65 -25.46 9.18 16.80
N PHE A 66 -25.69 10.49 16.71
CA PHE A 66 -24.70 11.42 16.17
C PHE A 66 -23.47 11.52 17.06
N LEU A 67 -23.67 11.61 18.39
CA LEU A 67 -22.57 11.64 19.35
C LEU A 67 -21.82 10.32 19.36
N SER A 68 -22.54 9.18 19.34
CA SER A 68 -21.91 7.86 19.26
C SER A 68 -21.11 7.70 17.98
N LEU A 69 -21.68 8.06 16.83
CA LEU A 69 -21.02 7.99 15.53
C LEU A 69 -19.74 8.82 15.51
N PHE A 70 -19.78 10.04 16.04
CA PHE A 70 -18.62 10.93 16.08
C PHE A 70 -17.49 10.33 16.92
N VAL A 71 -17.80 9.86 18.14
CA VAL A 71 -16.79 9.25 19.03
C VAL A 71 -16.25 7.96 18.42
N THR A 72 -17.12 7.08 17.91
CA THR A 72 -16.73 5.82 17.28
C THR A 72 -15.89 6.07 16.02
N ALA A 73 -16.23 7.06 15.20
CA ALA A 73 -15.45 7.44 14.02
C ALA A 73 -14.07 7.95 14.36
N ILE A 74 -13.93 8.75 15.42
CA ILE A 74 -12.61 9.21 15.89
C ILE A 74 -11.77 8.03 16.37
N VAL A 75 -12.33 7.16 17.22
CA VAL A 75 -11.59 6.03 17.79
C VAL A 75 -11.16 5.05 16.70
N TRP A 76 -12.09 4.58 15.87
CA TRP A 76 -11.77 3.65 14.78
C TRP A 76 -10.90 4.31 13.70
N GLY A 77 -11.13 5.58 13.40
CA GLY A 77 -10.30 6.36 12.49
C GLY A 77 -8.86 6.42 12.95
N MET A 78 -8.61 6.70 14.24
CA MET A 78 -7.26 6.71 14.80
C MET A 78 -6.62 5.33 14.80
N ILE A 79 -7.33 4.29 15.26
CA ILE A 79 -6.81 2.91 15.28
C ILE A 79 -6.43 2.46 13.87
N ALA A 80 -7.33 2.64 12.91
CA ALA A 80 -7.08 2.24 11.53
C ALA A 80 -6.02 3.11 10.84
N ALA A 81 -5.89 4.40 11.19
CA ALA A 81 -4.82 5.26 10.69
C ALA A 81 -3.45 4.79 11.21
N ILE A 82 -3.34 4.45 12.50
CA ILE A 82 -2.11 3.90 13.08
C ILE A 82 -1.76 2.56 12.41
N ALA A 83 -2.73 1.64 12.32
CA ALA A 83 -2.56 0.37 11.65
C ALA A 83 -2.10 0.56 10.19
N GLY A 84 -2.76 1.46 9.45
CA GLY A 84 -2.40 1.77 8.07
C GLY A 84 -1.03 2.42 7.94
N GLY A 85 -0.63 3.29 8.89
CA GLY A 85 0.70 3.86 8.96
C GLY A 85 1.78 2.81 9.18
N ILE A 86 1.55 1.86 10.11
CA ILE A 86 2.46 0.73 10.36
C ILE A 86 2.57 -0.15 9.11
N SER A 87 1.46 -0.50 8.47
CA SER A 87 1.48 -1.25 7.21
C SER A 87 2.27 -0.52 6.13
N GLY A 88 2.02 0.77 5.95
CA GLY A 88 2.74 1.61 4.98
C GLY A 88 4.24 1.70 5.27
N PHE A 89 4.62 1.82 6.54
CA PHE A 89 6.02 1.83 6.95
C PHE A 89 6.73 0.51 6.61
N LEU A 90 6.14 -0.63 6.99
CA LEU A 90 6.71 -1.96 6.72
C LEU A 90 6.83 -2.24 5.22
N VAL A 91 5.77 -1.93 4.45
CA VAL A 91 5.76 -2.08 2.99
C VAL A 91 6.80 -1.15 2.36
N GLY A 92 6.87 0.11 2.80
CA GLY A 92 7.84 1.09 2.31
C GLY A 92 9.29 0.70 2.63
N TRP A 93 9.53 0.07 3.78
CA TRP A 93 10.85 -0.46 4.13
C TRP A 93 11.23 -1.61 3.21
N ILE A 94 10.36 -2.60 3.03
CA ILE A 94 10.62 -3.71 2.10
C ILE A 94 10.86 -3.16 0.69
N ALA A 95 10.06 -2.18 0.26
CA ALA A 95 10.21 -1.55 -1.03
C ALA A 95 11.57 -0.87 -1.18
N ALA A 96 11.99 -0.12 -0.16
CA ALA A 96 13.32 0.48 -0.13
C ALA A 96 14.43 -0.59 -0.16
N ALA A 97 14.26 -1.73 0.50
CA ALA A 97 15.24 -2.81 0.51
C ALA A 97 15.37 -3.52 -0.85
N VAL A 98 14.25 -3.71 -1.56
CA VAL A 98 14.23 -4.43 -2.85
C VAL A 98 14.27 -3.54 -4.08
N ARG A 99 14.47 -2.23 -3.92
CA ARG A 99 14.43 -1.22 -5.00
C ARG A 99 15.40 -1.48 -6.17
N ASN A 100 16.50 -2.18 -5.92
CA ASN A 100 17.50 -2.53 -6.94
C ASN A 100 17.35 -3.96 -7.48
N SER A 101 16.32 -4.70 -7.04
CA SER A 101 16.09 -6.08 -7.46
C SER A 101 15.24 -6.15 -8.72
N SER A 102 15.54 -7.07 -9.63
CA SER A 102 14.67 -7.41 -10.76
C SER A 102 13.31 -7.95 -10.31
N ALA A 103 13.23 -8.50 -9.10
CA ALA A 103 11.99 -9.02 -8.50
C ALA A 103 11.19 -7.97 -7.72
N MET A 104 11.57 -6.68 -7.77
CA MET A 104 10.95 -5.60 -6.99
C MET A 104 9.41 -5.60 -7.08
N ASN A 105 8.85 -5.70 -8.29
CA ASN A 105 7.40 -5.68 -8.48
C ASN A 105 6.66 -6.83 -7.80
N VAL A 106 7.25 -8.04 -7.83
CA VAL A 106 6.67 -9.23 -7.20
C VAL A 106 6.74 -9.10 -5.69
N VAL A 107 7.90 -8.69 -5.15
CA VAL A 107 8.07 -8.50 -3.70
C VAL A 107 7.17 -7.39 -3.18
N HIS A 108 7.02 -6.30 -3.94
CA HIS A 108 6.09 -5.21 -3.61
C HIS A 108 4.63 -5.68 -3.56
N ALA A 109 4.19 -6.44 -4.56
CA ALA A 109 2.83 -6.96 -4.57
C ALA A 109 2.59 -7.86 -3.35
N ILE A 110 3.49 -8.82 -3.10
CA ILE A 110 3.39 -9.74 -1.97
C ILE A 110 3.40 -8.98 -0.64
N SER A 111 4.28 -8.00 -0.46
CA SER A 111 4.33 -7.23 0.79
C SER A 111 3.06 -6.40 1.00
N CYS A 112 2.53 -5.76 -0.05
CA CYS A 112 1.29 -4.98 0.03
C CYS A 112 0.09 -5.86 0.39
N PHE A 113 -0.08 -7.01 -0.27
CA PHE A 113 -1.22 -7.90 -0.07
C PHE A 113 -1.08 -8.86 1.12
N GLY A 114 0.14 -9.05 1.64
CA GLY A 114 0.38 -9.86 2.84
C GLY A 114 0.33 -9.03 4.11
N ILE A 115 1.10 -7.93 4.17
CA ILE A 115 1.32 -7.18 5.40
C ILE A 115 0.08 -6.39 5.81
N ALA A 116 -0.58 -5.70 4.87
CA ALA A 116 -1.72 -4.86 5.21
C ALA A 116 -2.90 -5.68 5.80
N PRO A 117 -3.35 -6.81 5.20
CA PRO A 117 -4.33 -7.69 5.84
C PRO A 117 -3.87 -8.26 7.18
N LEU A 118 -2.60 -8.65 7.28
CA LEU A 118 -2.07 -9.19 8.53
C LEU A 118 -2.06 -8.16 9.65
N VAL A 119 -1.73 -6.90 9.38
CA VAL A 119 -1.74 -5.84 10.40
C VAL A 119 -3.17 -5.52 10.86
N PHE A 120 -4.15 -5.54 9.96
CA PHE A 120 -5.55 -5.25 10.30
C PHE A 120 -6.24 -6.41 11.02
N ALA A 121 -6.11 -7.63 10.48
CA ALA A 121 -6.83 -8.80 10.99
C ALA A 121 -6.02 -9.64 11.99
N GLY A 122 -4.69 -9.54 11.95
CA GLY A 122 -3.77 -10.37 12.74
C GLY A 122 -4.00 -10.32 14.25
N PRO A 123 -4.13 -9.13 14.88
CA PRO A 123 -4.39 -9.05 16.32
C PRO A 123 -5.69 -9.77 16.72
N LEU A 124 -6.74 -9.63 15.90
CA LEU A 124 -8.04 -10.26 16.15
C LEU A 124 -8.00 -11.77 15.88
N LEU A 125 -7.29 -12.20 14.84
CA LEU A 125 -7.04 -13.62 14.53
C LEU A 125 -6.25 -14.32 15.65
N PHE A 126 -5.20 -13.67 16.15
CA PHE A 126 -4.39 -14.18 17.26
C PHE A 126 -5.26 -14.35 18.52
N TYR A 127 -6.02 -13.31 18.88
CA TYR A 127 -6.96 -13.37 19.99
C TYR A 127 -8.01 -14.47 19.82
N ALA A 128 -8.61 -14.60 18.62
CA ALA A 128 -9.60 -15.61 18.32
C ALA A 128 -9.04 -17.04 18.44
N SER A 129 -7.79 -17.24 18.04
CA SER A 129 -7.07 -18.51 18.14
C SER A 129 -6.85 -18.90 19.60
N GLU A 130 -6.27 -17.99 20.39
CA GLU A 130 -5.96 -18.25 21.81
C GLU A 130 -7.21 -18.45 22.68
N SER A 131 -8.31 -17.77 22.34
CA SER A 131 -9.57 -17.88 23.08
C SER A 131 -10.48 -19.02 22.60
N GLY A 132 -10.10 -19.76 21.56
CA GLY A 132 -10.93 -20.80 20.96
C GLY A 132 -12.21 -20.28 20.28
N MET A 133 -12.32 -18.96 20.06
CA MET A 133 -13.52 -18.31 19.52
C MET A 133 -13.59 -18.25 18.00
N LEU A 134 -12.67 -18.91 17.29
CA LEU A 134 -12.62 -18.94 15.82
C LEU A 134 -13.94 -19.36 15.16
N MET A 135 -14.81 -20.11 15.85
CA MET A 135 -16.10 -20.57 15.32
C MET A 135 -17.25 -19.57 15.47
N VAL A 136 -17.06 -18.48 16.21
CA VAL A 136 -18.09 -17.48 16.47
C VAL A 136 -18.35 -16.62 15.22
N THR A 137 -19.54 -16.74 14.62
CA THR A 137 -19.92 -16.07 13.36
C THR A 137 -19.68 -14.55 13.33
N PRO A 138 -20.05 -13.75 14.35
CA PRO A 138 -19.76 -12.32 14.33
C PRO A 138 -18.25 -12.02 14.33
N LEU A 139 -17.45 -12.83 15.02
CA LEU A 139 -15.99 -12.69 15.03
C LEU A 139 -15.38 -13.03 13.66
N LYS A 140 -15.84 -14.10 13.01
CA LYS A 140 -15.45 -14.43 11.62
C LYS A 140 -15.78 -13.29 10.64
N THR A 141 -16.96 -12.70 10.79
CA THR A 141 -17.41 -11.60 9.93
C THR A 141 -16.53 -10.36 10.14
N ALA A 142 -16.24 -10.00 11.39
CA ALA A 142 -15.34 -8.90 11.72
C ALA A 142 -13.93 -9.12 11.16
N ILE A 143 -13.37 -10.33 11.30
CA ILE A 143 -12.09 -10.70 10.70
C ILE A 143 -12.14 -10.56 9.17
N GLY A 144 -13.19 -11.05 8.51
CA GLY A 144 -13.35 -10.93 7.06
C GLY A 144 -13.41 -9.49 6.57
N ILE A 145 -14.10 -8.60 7.30
CA ILE A 145 -14.15 -7.17 7.02
C ILE A 145 -12.75 -6.54 7.17
N LEU A 146 -12.04 -6.84 8.25
CA LEU A 146 -10.69 -6.32 8.48
C LEU A 146 -9.68 -6.81 7.43
N VAL A 147 -9.75 -8.08 7.01
CA VAL A 147 -8.97 -8.61 5.90
C VAL A 147 -9.26 -7.83 4.62
N THR A 148 -10.54 -7.58 4.33
CA THR A 148 -10.96 -6.81 3.13
C THR A 148 -10.41 -5.38 3.18
N CYS A 149 -10.51 -4.70 4.32
CA CYS A 149 -9.90 -3.38 4.51
C CYS A 149 -8.38 -3.40 4.28
N GLY A 150 -7.70 -4.42 4.81
CA GLY A 150 -6.26 -4.60 4.58
C GLY A 150 -5.91 -4.85 3.11
N VAL A 151 -6.73 -5.60 2.36
CA VAL A 151 -6.51 -5.82 0.92
C VAL A 151 -6.72 -4.52 0.13
N ILE A 152 -7.76 -3.74 0.44
CA ILE A 152 -8.01 -2.42 -0.16
C ILE A 152 -6.82 -1.48 0.09
N LEU A 153 -6.33 -1.45 1.34
CA LEU A 153 -5.15 -0.68 1.70
C LEU A 153 -3.90 -1.15 0.95
N GLY A 154 -3.70 -2.46 0.85
CA GLY A 154 -2.59 -3.07 0.10
C GLY A 154 -2.62 -2.66 -1.37
N PHE A 155 -3.79 -2.73 -2.01
CA PHE A 155 -3.97 -2.27 -3.38
C PHE A 155 -3.62 -0.78 -3.53
N TYR A 156 -4.14 0.06 -2.63
CA TYR A 156 -3.83 1.49 -2.62
C TYR A 156 -2.33 1.76 -2.47
N LEU A 157 -1.66 1.10 -1.53
CA LEU A 157 -0.21 1.24 -1.30
C LEU A 157 0.60 0.79 -2.52
N PHE A 158 0.21 -0.33 -3.14
CA PHE A 158 0.86 -0.83 -4.34
C PHE A 158 0.80 0.19 -5.49
N TRP A 159 -0.39 0.72 -5.78
CA TRP A 159 -0.57 1.75 -6.81
C TRP A 159 0.18 3.04 -6.49
N ARG A 160 0.17 3.47 -5.22
CA ARG A 160 0.88 4.67 -4.76
C ARG A 160 2.39 4.53 -4.97
N LEU A 161 2.96 3.39 -4.60
CA LEU A 161 4.40 3.14 -4.74
C LEU A 161 4.80 2.98 -6.21
N ARG A 162 3.97 2.33 -7.01
CA ARG A 162 4.21 2.19 -8.45
C ARG A 162 4.22 3.54 -9.15
N SER A 163 3.18 4.36 -8.94
CA SER A 163 3.08 5.71 -9.53
C SER A 163 4.26 6.59 -9.11
N PHE A 164 4.65 6.55 -7.84
CA PHE A 164 5.81 7.28 -7.34
C PHE A 164 7.12 6.88 -8.05
N GLY A 165 7.33 5.58 -8.30
CA GLY A 165 8.48 5.11 -9.08
C GLY A 165 8.47 5.53 -10.55
N GLU A 166 7.28 5.57 -11.17
CA GLU A 166 7.11 6.01 -12.55
C GLU A 166 7.34 7.53 -12.70
N GLU A 167 6.82 8.35 -11.79
CA GLU A 167 7.02 9.80 -11.76
C GLU A 167 8.49 10.19 -11.57
N ALA A 168 9.18 9.50 -10.66
CA ALA A 168 10.60 9.78 -10.42
C ALA A 168 11.47 9.42 -11.62
N TYR A 169 11.13 8.32 -12.31
CA TYR A 169 11.80 7.93 -13.54
C TYR A 169 11.64 9.00 -14.63
N GLN A 170 10.41 9.49 -14.86
CA GLN A 170 10.15 10.53 -15.86
C GLN A 170 10.96 11.81 -15.61
N ARG A 171 11.02 12.31 -14.37
CA ARG A 171 11.82 13.50 -14.04
C ARG A 171 13.31 13.32 -14.33
N SER A 172 13.84 12.12 -14.11
CA SER A 172 15.26 11.85 -14.38
C SER A 172 15.58 11.92 -15.87
N VAL A 173 14.68 11.41 -16.72
CA VAL A 173 14.81 11.47 -18.18
C VAL A 173 14.74 12.90 -18.69
N ASP A 174 13.77 13.69 -18.21
CA ASP A 174 13.62 15.09 -18.63
C ASP A 174 14.86 15.93 -18.29
N THR A 175 15.47 15.70 -17.13
CA THR A 175 16.67 16.42 -16.68
C THR A 175 17.87 16.14 -17.59
N CYS A 176 18.08 14.89 -18.01
CA CYS A 176 19.18 14.55 -18.94
C CYS A 176 18.99 15.19 -20.33
N THR A 177 17.74 15.28 -20.82
CA THR A 177 17.49 15.87 -22.16
C THR A 177 17.70 17.38 -22.23
N MET A 178 17.75 18.07 -21.09
CA MET A 178 18.05 19.51 -21.05
C MET A 178 19.55 19.80 -21.10
N ASP A 179 20.40 18.91 -20.57
CA ASP A 179 21.86 19.09 -20.51
C ASP A 179 22.53 18.94 -21.89
N ASP A 180 21.92 18.16 -22.80
CA ASP A 180 22.44 17.93 -24.17
C ASP A 180 22.14 19.08 -25.16
N ARG A 181 21.54 20.18 -24.71
CA ARG A 181 21.12 21.32 -25.58
C ARG A 181 22.01 22.56 -25.49
N ASP A 182 23.02 22.55 -24.63
CA ASP A 182 24.01 23.63 -24.46
C ASP A 182 25.38 23.23 -25.03
#